data_AF-A0A3Q8C9R3-F1
#
_entry.id   AF-A0A3Q8C9R3-F1
#
_cell.length_a   1.000
_cell.length_b   1.000
_cell.length_c   1.000
_cell.angle_alpha   90.00
_cell.angle_beta   90.00
_cell.angle_gamma   90.00
#
_symmetry.space_group_name_H-M   'P 1'
#
loop_
_entity.id
_entity.type
_entity.pdbx_description
1 polymer ?
#
loop_
_entity_poly.entity_id
_entity_poly.type
_entity_poly.pdbx_seq_one_letter_code
_entity_poly.pdbx_strand_id
1 'polypeptide(L)'
;MLLAVLGITVFIYFYSGSYIPQRLDSQINEIIKNHDVKTMKKIASNNETFHLLENTTRNERVRNTSDSEGGNSSSLYYTTRLGNHNINVVMSKIGVLTWQVVEISK
;
A
#
# COMPACT_ATOMS: atom_id res chain seq x y z
N MET A 1 -8.69 -28.18 -18.97
CA MET A 1 -7.34 -27.57 -19.15
C MET A 1 -7.34 -26.07 -18.87
N LEU A 2 -8.21 -25.26 -19.49
CA LEU A 2 -8.28 -23.80 -19.28
C LEU A 2 -8.50 -23.38 -17.79
N LEU A 3 -9.37 -24.09 -17.07
CA LEU A 3 -9.66 -23.83 -15.65
C LEU A 3 -8.46 -24.10 -14.73
N ALA A 4 -7.63 -25.08 -15.06
CA ALA A 4 -6.42 -25.38 -14.29
C ALA A 4 -5.36 -24.30 -14.48
N VAL A 5 -5.22 -23.78 -15.72
CA VAL A 5 -4.30 -22.68 -16.02
C VAL A 5 -4.71 -21.40 -15.28
N LEU A 6 -6.01 -21.05 -15.27
CA LEU A 6 -6.53 -19.91 -14.52
C LEU A 6 -6.24 -20.03 -13.01
N GLY A 7 -6.50 -21.21 -12.43
CA GLY A 7 -6.21 -21.49 -11.03
C GLY A 7 -4.71 -21.32 -10.70
N ILE A 8 -3.82 -21.82 -11.55
CA ILE A 8 -2.36 -21.72 -11.37
C ILE A 8 -1.90 -20.26 -11.51
N THR A 9 -2.41 -19.49 -12.49
CA THR A 9 -2.04 -18.07 -12.65
C THR A 9 -2.50 -17.21 -11.48
N VAL A 10 -3.71 -17.45 -10.96
CA VAL A 10 -4.20 -16.75 -9.76
C VAL A 10 -3.37 -17.13 -8.54
N PHE A 11 -3.05 -18.42 -8.38
CA PHE A 11 -2.19 -18.90 -7.31
C PHE A 11 -0.79 -18.29 -7.36
N ILE A 12 -0.15 -18.28 -8.55
CA ILE A 12 1.16 -17.64 -8.75
C ILE A 12 1.07 -16.14 -8.48
N TYR A 13 0.01 -15.45 -8.91
CA TYR A 13 -0.15 -14.02 -8.65
C TYR A 13 -0.19 -13.70 -7.16
N PHE A 14 -0.94 -14.48 -6.36
CA PHE A 14 -0.93 -14.36 -4.90
C PHE A 14 0.43 -14.71 -4.27
N TYR A 15 1.18 -15.63 -4.88
CA TYR A 15 2.49 -16.08 -4.38
C TYR A 15 3.67 -15.22 -4.85
N SER A 16 3.52 -14.49 -5.96
CA SER A 16 4.56 -13.73 -6.65
C SER A 16 5.03 -12.47 -5.92
N GLY A 17 4.42 -12.15 -4.77
CA GLY A 17 4.70 -10.92 -4.03
C GLY A 17 4.10 -9.66 -4.66
N SER A 18 3.69 -9.67 -5.93
CA SER A 18 3.17 -8.47 -6.63
C SER A 18 1.78 -8.01 -6.19
N TYR A 19 0.98 -8.89 -5.58
CA TYR A 19 -0.36 -8.54 -5.09
C TYR A 19 -0.33 -7.47 -3.97
N ILE A 20 0.62 -7.56 -3.04
CA ILE A 20 0.65 -6.67 -1.87
C ILE A 20 1.03 -5.23 -2.25
N PRO A 21 2.09 -4.98 -3.06
CA PRO A 21 2.39 -3.65 -3.60
C PRO A 21 1.22 -3.04 -4.39
N GLN A 22 0.54 -3.82 -5.26
CA GLN A 22 -0.61 -3.30 -6.00
C GLN A 22 -1.77 -2.93 -5.07
N ARG A 23 -2.02 -3.75 -4.04
CA ARG A 23 -3.05 -3.50 -3.04
C ARG A 23 -2.71 -2.31 -2.14
N LEU A 24 -1.43 -2.08 -1.86
CA LEU A 24 -0.91 -0.89 -1.19
C LEU A 24 -1.20 0.35 -2.03
N ASP A 25 -0.78 0.35 -3.30
CA ASP A 25 -0.96 1.48 -4.21
C ASP A 25 -2.43 1.85 -4.35
N SER A 26 -3.30 0.85 -4.54
CA SER A 26 -4.74 1.05 -4.63
C SER A 26 -5.32 1.72 -3.39
N GLN A 27 -4.93 1.29 -2.19
CA GLN A 27 -5.45 1.84 -0.94
C GLN A 27 -5.02 3.29 -0.73
N ILE A 28 -3.73 3.59 -0.89
CA ILE A 28 -3.23 4.95 -0.70
C ILE A 28 -3.83 5.89 -1.76
N ASN A 29 -3.91 5.45 -3.02
CA ASN A 29 -4.50 6.25 -4.09
C ASN A 29 -6.00 6.52 -3.88
N GLU A 30 -6.74 5.57 -3.32
CA GLU A 30 -8.15 5.78 -2.96
C GLU A 30 -8.31 6.80 -1.83
N ILE A 31 -7.47 6.72 -0.79
CA ILE A 31 -7.44 7.69 0.32
C ILE A 31 -7.14 9.09 -0.19
N ILE A 32 -6.12 9.25 -1.04
CA ILE A 32 -5.73 10.54 -1.64
C ILE A 32 -6.84 11.09 -2.54
N LYS A 33 -7.37 10.26 -3.45
CA LYS A 33 -8.43 10.66 -4.39
C LYS A 33 -9.69 11.14 -3.67
N ASN A 34 -10.10 10.40 -2.64
CA ASN A 34 -11.28 10.74 -1.84
C ASN A 34 -11.01 11.88 -0.85
N HIS A 35 -9.74 12.23 -0.65
CA HIS A 35 -9.29 13.18 0.37
C HIS A 35 -9.83 12.79 1.75
N ASP A 36 -9.70 11.50 2.09
CA ASP A 36 -10.17 10.94 3.35
C ASP A 36 -9.23 11.33 4.49
N VAL A 37 -9.38 12.57 4.97
CA VAL A 37 -8.57 13.17 6.04
C VAL A 37 -8.59 12.32 7.31
N LYS A 38 -9.72 11.66 7.63
CA LYS A 38 -9.83 10.81 8.81
C LYS A 38 -8.89 9.62 8.72
N THR A 39 -8.86 8.96 7.56
CA THR A 39 -7.95 7.84 7.32
C THR A 39 -6.51 8.30 7.22
N MET A 40 -6.23 9.42 6.53
CA MET A 40 -4.88 10.02 6.47
C MET A 40 -4.30 10.27 7.87
N LYS A 41 -5.10 10.87 8.77
CA LYS A 41 -4.68 11.12 10.16
C LYS A 41 -4.47 9.83 10.95
N LYS A 42 -5.27 8.79 10.68
CA LYS A 42 -5.17 7.50 11.37
C LYS A 42 -3.90 6.75 11.00
N ILE A 43 -3.48 6.80 9.73
CA ILE A 43 -2.35 6.02 9.23
C ILE A 43 -1.03 6.81 9.21
N ALA A 44 -1.04 8.14 9.38
CA ALA A 44 0.19 8.90 9.48
C ALA A 44 0.93 8.61 10.80
N SER A 45 2.23 8.32 10.74
CA SER A 45 3.06 8.07 11.92
C SER A 45 3.25 9.31 12.79
N ASN A 46 3.13 10.51 12.21
CA ASN A 46 3.30 11.79 12.87
C ASN A 46 2.59 12.93 12.11
N ASN A 47 2.57 14.13 12.70
CA ASN A 47 1.92 15.31 12.09
C ASN A 47 2.57 15.74 10.77
N GLU A 48 3.88 15.55 10.60
CA GLU A 48 4.55 15.88 9.33
C GLU A 48 4.03 15.00 8.19
N THR A 49 3.91 13.70 8.45
CA THR A 49 3.38 12.75 7.47
C THR A 49 1.89 13.00 7.21
N PHE A 50 1.13 13.36 8.24
CA PHE A 50 -0.26 13.76 8.06
C PHE A 50 -0.37 14.98 7.14
N HIS A 51 0.40 16.03 7.37
CA HIS A 51 0.38 17.22 6.53
C HIS A 51 0.90 16.96 5.11
N LEU A 52 1.85 16.04 4.93
CA LEU A 52 2.23 15.58 3.59
C LEU A 52 1.01 15.00 2.86
N LEU A 53 0.30 14.07 3.49
CA LEU A 53 -0.87 13.39 2.90
C LEU A 53 -2.02 14.36 2.67
N GLU A 54 -2.31 15.24 3.62
CA GLU A 54 -3.39 16.23 3.56
C GLU A 54 -3.16 17.27 2.44
N ASN A 55 -1.91 17.72 2.25
CA ASN A 55 -1.57 18.68 1.21
C ASN A 55 -1.36 18.05 -0.18
N THR A 56 -1.40 16.73 -0.28
CA THR A 56 -1.30 16.02 -1.56
C THR A 56 -2.52 16.31 -2.42
N THR A 57 -2.30 16.66 -3.69
CA THR A 57 -3.42 16.93 -4.60
C THR A 57 -4.19 15.64 -4.91
N ARG A 58 -5.53 15.74 -5.06
CA ARG A 58 -6.40 14.56 -5.29
C ARG A 58 -6.08 13.74 -6.56
N ASN A 59 -5.30 14.30 -7.47
CA ASN A 59 -4.88 13.66 -8.72
C ASN A 59 -3.52 12.97 -8.62
N GLU A 60 -2.75 13.24 -7.56
CA GLU A 60 -1.50 12.54 -7.31
C GLU A 60 -1.74 11.09 -6.97
N ARG A 61 -0.75 10.27 -7.31
CA ARG A 61 -0.76 8.83 -7.07
C ARG A 61 0.59 8.39 -6.54
N VAL A 62 0.56 7.41 -5.66
CA VAL A 62 1.74 6.63 -5.34
C VAL A 62 2.15 5.76 -6.53
N ARG A 63 3.45 5.56 -6.68
CA ARG A 63 4.06 4.79 -7.77
C ARG A 63 5.45 4.32 -7.36
N ASN A 64 6.01 3.40 -8.16
CA ASN A 64 7.35 2.85 -7.95
C ASN A 64 7.51 2.22 -6.56
N THR A 65 6.48 1.50 -6.11
CA THR A 65 6.52 0.75 -4.85
C THR A 65 7.58 -0.33 -4.93
N SER A 66 8.42 -0.39 -3.92
CA SER A 66 9.50 -1.38 -3.79
C SER A 66 8.95 -2.79 -3.67
N ASP A 67 9.83 -3.78 -3.79
CA ASP A 67 9.58 -5.08 -3.19
C ASP A 67 9.56 -4.97 -1.65
N SER A 68 9.14 -6.02 -0.96
CA SER A 68 9.13 -6.04 0.50
C SER A 68 10.54 -5.83 1.07
N GLU A 69 10.73 -4.78 1.86
CA GLU A 69 12.03 -4.39 2.45
C GLU A 69 12.30 -5.07 3.79
N GLY A 70 11.35 -5.87 4.28
CA GLY A 70 11.49 -6.68 5.49
C GLY A 70 10.14 -6.86 6.19
N GLY A 71 10.23 -7.19 7.49
CA GLY A 71 9.07 -7.46 8.33
C GLY A 71 8.94 -8.95 8.66
N ASN A 72 7.71 -9.41 8.80
CA ASN A 72 7.36 -10.78 9.17
C ASN A 72 6.07 -11.23 8.44
N SER A 73 5.56 -12.40 8.79
CA SER A 73 4.38 -12.99 8.13
C SER A 73 3.07 -12.20 8.27
N SER A 74 3.01 -11.25 9.22
CA SER A 74 1.83 -10.41 9.47
C SER A 74 2.05 -8.92 9.23
N SER A 75 3.29 -8.47 9.02
CA SER A 75 3.62 -7.06 8.81
C SER A 75 4.78 -6.94 7.83
N LEU A 76 4.60 -6.24 6.73
CA LEU A 76 5.60 -6.06 5.68
C LEU A 76 5.85 -4.57 5.44
N TYR A 77 7.09 -4.25 5.09
CA TYR A 77 7.55 -2.88 4.88
C TYR A 77 7.81 -2.61 3.41
N TYR A 78 7.41 -1.44 2.95
CA TYR A 78 7.55 -1.00 1.56
C TYR A 78 7.94 0.46 1.52
N THR A 79 8.68 0.86 0.50
CA THR A 79 8.89 2.26 0.13
C THR A 79 8.12 2.55 -1.15
N THR A 80 7.36 3.63 -1.20
CA THR A 80 6.68 4.10 -2.42
C THR A 80 6.88 5.59 -2.62
N ARG A 81 6.68 6.08 -3.84
CA ARG A 81 6.86 7.49 -4.17
C ARG A 81 5.52 8.21 -4.27
N LEU A 82 5.31 9.23 -3.44
CA LEU A 82 4.21 10.19 -3.55
C LEU A 82 4.74 11.55 -4.00
N GLY A 83 4.41 11.97 -5.22
CA GLY A 83 4.96 13.18 -5.82
C GLY A 83 6.49 13.13 -5.90
N ASN A 84 7.15 13.97 -5.10
CA ASN A 84 8.61 14.02 -4.95
C ASN A 84 9.15 13.41 -3.66
N HIS A 85 8.27 12.83 -2.85
CA HIS A 85 8.63 12.21 -1.57
C HIS A 85 8.65 10.70 -1.70
N ASN A 86 9.68 10.07 -1.14
CA ASN A 86 9.61 8.66 -0.81
C ASN A 86 8.94 8.56 0.56
N ILE A 87 7.97 7.67 0.68
CA ILE A 87 7.27 7.39 1.93
C ILE A 87 7.41 5.90 2.23
N ASN A 88 7.64 5.58 3.49
CA ASN A 88 7.64 4.22 3.98
C ASN A 88 6.22 3.84 4.39
N VAL A 89 5.82 2.61 4.11
CA VAL A 89 4.48 2.10 4.32
C VAL A 89 4.55 0.75 5.00
N VAL A 90 3.77 0.62 6.07
CA VAL A 90 3.57 -0.65 6.76
C VAL A 90 2.25 -1.27 6.30
N MET A 91 2.35 -2.46 5.72
CA MET A 91 1.21 -3.29 5.35
C MET A 91 1.03 -4.38 6.40
N SER A 92 -0.14 -4.42 7.03
CA SER A 92 -0.49 -5.46 8.00
C SER A 92 -1.50 -6.45 7.42
N LYS A 93 -1.31 -7.73 7.75
CA LYS A 93 -2.20 -8.82 7.36
C LYS A 93 -3.39 -8.88 8.31
N ILE A 94 -4.58 -8.57 7.82
CA ILE A 94 -5.83 -8.52 8.60
C ILE A 94 -6.76 -9.72 8.37
N GLY A 95 -6.40 -10.63 7.45
CA GLY A 95 -7.14 -11.84 7.15
C GLY A 95 -6.28 -12.85 6.40
N VAL A 96 -6.87 -13.95 5.92
CA VAL A 96 -6.10 -15.03 5.27
C VAL A 96 -5.31 -14.54 4.05
N LEU A 97 -5.90 -13.63 3.25
CA LEU A 97 -5.31 -13.05 2.04
C LEU A 97 -5.43 -11.52 1.96
N THR A 98 -5.81 -10.87 3.07
CA THR A 98 -6.13 -9.43 3.08
C THR A 98 -5.03 -8.65 3.80
N TRP A 99 -4.53 -7.62 3.13
CA TRP A 99 -3.52 -6.70 3.65
C TRP A 99 -4.02 -5.27 3.63
N GLN A 100 -3.67 -4.51 4.66
CA GLN A 100 -4.12 -3.13 4.86
C GLN A 100 -2.94 -2.20 5.19
N VAL A 101 -3.00 -0.98 4.65
CA VAL A 101 -2.09 0.11 5.07
C VAL A 101 -2.44 0.50 6.50
N VAL A 102 -1.50 0.30 7.43
CA VAL A 102 -1.70 0.64 8.84
C VAL A 102 -0.86 1.82 9.30
N GLU A 103 0.26 2.08 8.64
CA GLU A 103 1.14 3.20 8.94
C GLU A 103 1.84 3.71 7.68
N ILE A 104 2.01 5.02 7.58
CA ILE A 104 2.83 5.73 6.60
C ILE A 104 3.78 6.64 7.37
N SER A 105 5.05 6.66 6.98
CA SER A 105 6.06 7.61 7.47
C SER A 105 6.85 8.23 6.32
N LYS A 106 7.35 9.43 6.53
CA LYS A 106 8.23 10.17 5.60
C LYS A 106 9.65 10.21 6.15
#